data_AF-A0A7X6Z4E7-F1
#
_entry.id   AF-A0A7X6Z4E7-F1
#
_cell.length_a   1.000
_cell.length_b   1.000
_cell.length_c   1.000
_cell.angle_alpha   90.00
_cell.angle_beta   90.00
_cell.angle_gamma   90.00
#
_symmetry.space_group_name_H-M   'P 1'
#
loop_
_entity.id
_entity.type
_entity.pdbx_description
1 polymer ?
#
loop_
_entity_poly.entity_id
_entity_poly.type
_entity_poly.pdbx_seq_one_letter_code
_entity_poly.pdbx_strand_id
1 'polypeptide(L)' 'MGEHWDALDRQGRRLGFDLTRGQDIPPGVFHAIAELYTITAKREILVTRRGNKA' A
#
# COMPACT_ATOMS: atom_id res chain seq x y z
N MET A 1 -5.15 -14.14 -11.08
CA MET A 1 -5.89 -13.48 -9.99
C MET A 1 -5.01 -12.38 -9.45
N GLY A 2 -5.47 -11.13 -9.49
CA GLY A 2 -4.71 -9.97 -9.03
C GLY A 2 -4.88 -9.75 -7.53
N GLU A 3 -4.02 -8.93 -6.94
CA GLU A 3 -4.25 -8.39 -5.60
C GLU A 3 -5.29 -7.25 -5.70
N HIS A 4 -6.26 -7.24 -4.78
CA HIS A 4 -7.35 -6.26 -4.71
C HIS A 4 -7.25 -5.42 -3.43
N TRP A 5 -7.61 -4.14 -3.52
CA TRP A 5 -7.57 -3.19 -2.40
C TRP A 5 -8.85 -2.37 -2.34
N ASP A 6 -9.35 -2.07 -1.13
CA ASP A 6 -10.48 -1.15 -0.94
C ASP A 6 -10.16 0.21 -1.58
N ALA A 7 -11.06 0.72 -2.44
CA ALA A 7 -10.98 2.09 -2.94
C ALA A 7 -11.47 3.08 -1.87
N LEU A 8 -10.66 4.11 -1.62
CA LEU A 8 -10.88 5.13 -0.60
C LEU A 8 -10.88 6.54 -1.19
N ASP A 9 -11.61 7.46 -0.55
CA ASP A 9 -11.44 8.90 -0.76
C ASP A 9 -10.22 9.45 0.01
N ARG A 10 -9.93 10.75 -0.14
CA ARG A 10 -8.81 11.42 0.55
C ARG A 10 -8.94 11.43 2.07
N GLN A 11 -10.15 11.21 2.59
CA GLN A 11 -10.45 11.15 4.02
C GLN A 11 -10.44 9.71 4.54
N GLY A 12 -10.08 8.73 3.71
CA GLY A 12 -10.00 7.33 4.07
C GLY A 12 -11.36 6.63 4.12
N ARG A 13 -12.42 7.21 3.54
CA ARG A 13 -13.75 6.59 3.50
C ARG A 13 -13.86 5.68 2.30
N ARG A 14 -14.53 4.54 2.46
CA ARG A 14 -14.74 3.56 1.39
C ARG A 14 -15.66 4.12 0.29
N LEU A 15 -15.27 3.87 -0.96
CA LEU A 15 -16.02 4.28 -2.15
C LEU A 15 -16.91 3.16 -2.73
N GLY A 16 -16.84 1.95 -2.17
CA GLY A 16 -17.72 0.84 -2.52
C GLY A 16 -17.28 -0.01 -3.73
N PHE A 17 -16.01 0.09 -4.14
CA PHE A 17 -15.41 -0.75 -5.17
C PHE A 17 -13.94 -1.06 -4.84
N ASP A 18 -13.34 -1.98 -5.59
CA ASP A 18 -11.94 -2.41 -5.40
C ASP A 18 -11.02 -1.83 -6.48
N LEU A 19 -9.78 -1.50 -6.09
CA LEU A 19 -8.65 -1.30 -7.00
C LEU A 19 -7.95 -2.63 -7.24
N THR A 20 -7.45 -2.86 -8.45
CA THR A 20 -6.65 -4.04 -8.78
C THR A 20 -5.18 -3.65 -8.96
N ARG A 21 -4.27 -4.35 -8.27
CA ARG A 21 -2.84 -4.12 -8.35
C ARG A 21 -2.33 -4.22 -9.79
N GLY A 22 -1.59 -3.21 -10.22
CA GLY A 22 -1.00 -3.14 -11.56
C GLY A 22 -1.88 -2.45 -12.59
N GLN A 23 -3.09 -2.01 -12.21
CA GLN A 23 -3.92 -1.11 -13.01
C GLN A 23 -3.77 0.34 -12.54
N ASP A 24 -4.15 1.27 -13.40
CA ASP A 24 -4.16 2.69 -13.06
C ASP A 24 -5.19 2.99 -11.96
N ILE A 25 -4.81 3.90 -11.07
CA ILE A 25 -5.69 4.37 -10.00
C ILE A 25 -6.45 5.60 -10.53
N PRO A 26 -7.79 5.62 -10.47
CA PRO A 26 -8.57 6.77 -10.91
C PRO A 26 -8.23 8.06 -10.12
N PRO A 27 -8.35 9.25 -10.72
CA PRO A 27 -8.10 10.51 -10.02
C PRO A 27 -8.96 10.66 -8.76
N GLY A 28 -8.33 11.04 -7.65
CA GLY A 28 -9.01 11.24 -6.37
C GLY A 28 -9.36 9.96 -5.61
N VAL A 29 -8.94 8.80 -6.12
CA VAL A 29 -9.10 7.49 -5.46
C VAL A 29 -7.78 7.06 -4.85
N PHE A 30 -7.85 6.44 -3.67
CA PHE A 30 -6.72 5.99 -2.87
C PHE A 30 -6.92 4.53 -2.43
N HIS A 31 -5.87 3.89 -1.91
CA HIS A 31 -5.97 2.68 -1.10
C HIS A 31 -5.10 2.84 0.15
N ALA A 32 -5.42 2.12 1.21
CA ALA A 32 -4.64 2.13 2.44
C ALA A 32 -3.32 1.37 2.25
N ILE A 33 -2.25 1.88 2.86
CA ILE A 33 -0.97 1.18 3.02
C ILE A 33 -0.64 1.03 4.49
N ALA A 34 0.13 0.00 4.83
CA ALA A 34 0.79 -0.13 6.13
C ALA A 34 2.30 -0.09 5.92
N GLU A 35 2.97 0.83 6.60
CA GLU A 35 4.43 0.88 6.66
C GLU A 35 4.88 0.40 8.04
N LEU A 36 5.77 -0.59 8.06
CA LEU A 36 6.24 -1.22 9.28
C LEU A 36 7.75 -0.98 9.40
N TYR A 37 8.18 -0.46 10.55
CA TYR A 37 9.59 -0.30 10.89
C TYR A 37 9.99 -1.36 11.91
N THR A 38 10.89 -2.25 11.51
CA THR A 38 11.47 -3.23 12.44
C THR A 38 12.65 -2.60 13.17
N ILE A 39 12.59 -2.61 14.50
CA ILE A 39 13.60 -2.00 15.37
C ILE A 39 14.24 -3.09 16.25
N THR A 40 15.57 -3.14 16.31
CA THR A 40 16.31 -4.07 17.19
C THR A 40 16.30 -3.57 18.64
N ALA A 41 16.65 -4.44 19.60
CA ALA A 41 16.82 -4.04 21.00
C ALA A 41 17.91 -2.93 21.19
N LYS A 42 18.81 -2.77 20.21
CA LYS A 42 19.83 -1.72 20.18
C LYS A 42 19.37 -0.42 19.52
N ARG A 43 18.08 -0.31 19.17
CA ARG A 43 17.48 0.85 18.47
C ARG A 43 17.96 1.05 17.03
N GLU A 44 18.34 -0.03 16.36
CA GLU A 44 18.69 0.00 14.93
C GLU A 44 17.45 -0.29 14.09
N ILE A 45 17.30 0.38 12.94
CA ILE A 45 16.18 0.17 12.01
C ILE A 45 16.62 -0.77 10.88
N LEU A 46 15.83 -1.81 10.60
CA LEU A 46 16.02 -2.63 9.41
C LEU A 46 15.56 -1.84 8.17
N VAL A 47 16.51 -1.48 7.31
CA VAL A 47 16.22 -0.87 6.01
C VAL A 47 16.30 -1.93 4.92
N THR A 48 15.23 -2.09 4.15
CA THR A 48 15.15 -3.09 3.08
C THR A 48 15.38 -2.46 1.71
N ARG A 49 16.20 -3.09 0.87
CA ARG A 49 16.27 -2.77 -0.56
C ARG A 49 15.21 -3.56 -1.30
N ARG A 50 14.35 -2.87 -2.05
CA ARG A 50 13.34 -3.52 -2.89
C ARG A 50 14.04 -4.39 -3.95
N GLY A 51 13.62 -5.64 -4.08
CA GLY A 51 14.08 -6.50 -5.17
C GLY A 51 13.62 -5.99 -6.54
N ASN A 52 14.34 -6.35 -7.59
CA ASN A 52 13.87 -6.11 -8.95
C ASN A 52 12.61 -6.95 -9.20
N LYS A 53 11.61 -6.35 -9.85
CA LYS A 53 10.55 -7.13 -10.49
C LYS A 53 11.13 -7.66 -11.80
N ALA A 54 11.20 -8.98 -11.95
CA ALA A 54 11.46 -9.62 -13.25
C ALA A 54 10.27 -9.39 -14.19
#